data_AF-A0A5N5FCX6-F1
#
_entry.id   AF-A0A5N5FCX6-F1
#
_cell.length_a   1.000
_cell.length_b   1.000
_cell.length_c   1.000
_cell.angle_alpha   90.00
_cell.angle_beta   90.00
_cell.angle_gamma   90.00
#
_symmetry.space_group_name_H-M   'P 1'
#
loop_
_entity.id
_entity.type
_entity.pdbx_description
1 polymer ?
#
loop_
_entity_poly.entity_id
_entity_poly.type
_entity_poly.pdbx_seq_one_letter_code
_entity_poly.pdbx_strand_id
1 'polypeptide(L)'
;MLATTCRWFRGLIMEEGSIWKHVCLRDLQVPEPRHVALNWRKLYVSAFDGSHSYMFRQQEKHIDWMRIGAFSVESSEAFLTEKLIKPSRLPEGDTIQKMLESCGSCVLDKVKTGIWIADLQLVRCPVCELNTCDGTMQTLDARHIELFLSEGYKNGSWEYELIGCHDVNKHADGACGAIFDMKHLKESSTSAVFNLKSWVGKPTDWQPKAVITLHAVAVNTNLQKNEGLQVKYHAMRDGPQGEVVSIRISQQLL
;
A
#
# COMPACT_ATOMS: atom_id res chain seq x y z
N MET A 1 -27.86 -6.96 -18.57
CA MET A 1 -26.56 -6.39 -18.98
C MET A 1 -26.82 -5.39 -20.10
N LEU A 2 -26.66 -4.07 -19.91
CA LEU A 2 -27.05 -3.07 -20.93
C LEU A 2 -26.23 -3.19 -22.23
N ALA A 3 -24.97 -3.61 -22.15
CA ALA A 3 -24.12 -3.83 -23.32
C ALA A 3 -24.62 -4.94 -24.27
N THR A 4 -25.50 -5.83 -23.81
CA THR A 4 -26.05 -6.93 -24.62
C THR A 4 -27.40 -6.58 -25.24
N THR A 5 -27.96 -5.38 -24.99
CA THR A 5 -29.30 -5.01 -25.47
C THR A 5 -29.27 -4.37 -26.87
N CYS A 6 -28.24 -3.58 -27.21
CA CYS A 6 -28.07 -3.05 -28.57
C CYS A 6 -26.62 -2.64 -28.87
N ARG A 7 -26.31 -2.44 -30.17
CA ARG A 7 -24.97 -2.00 -30.63
C ARG A 7 -24.55 -0.64 -30.06
N TRP A 8 -25.50 0.28 -29.87
CA TRP A 8 -25.21 1.60 -29.31
C TRP A 8 -24.73 1.52 -27.87
N PHE A 9 -25.46 0.81 -26.99
CA PHE A 9 -25.03 0.56 -25.62
C PHE A 9 -23.73 -0.25 -25.55
N ARG A 10 -23.52 -1.19 -26.49
CA ARG A 10 -22.26 -1.93 -26.58
C ARG A 10 -21.08 -1.00 -26.87
N GLY A 11 -21.19 -0.08 -27.84
CA GLY A 11 -20.14 0.90 -28.14
C GLY A 11 -19.83 1.78 -26.93
N LEU A 12 -20.87 2.37 -26.34
CA LEU A 12 -20.77 3.24 -25.16
C LEU A 12 -20.14 2.53 -23.95
N ILE A 13 -20.49 1.27 -23.68
CA ILE A 13 -19.99 0.53 -22.51
C ILE A 13 -18.70 -0.21 -22.80
N MET A 14 -18.45 -0.73 -23.99
CA MET A 14 -17.32 -1.64 -24.23
C MET A 14 -16.16 -0.97 -24.95
N GLU A 15 -16.44 0.09 -25.71
CA GLU A 15 -15.49 0.74 -26.62
C GLU A 15 -15.13 2.15 -26.14
N GLU A 16 -16.10 2.91 -25.60
CA GLU A 16 -15.81 4.19 -24.97
C GLU A 16 -15.17 4.02 -23.57
N GLY A 17 -13.97 4.58 -23.39
CA GLY A 17 -13.25 4.54 -22.11
C GLY A 17 -13.77 5.54 -21.07
N SER A 18 -14.57 6.52 -21.47
CA SER A 18 -15.05 7.64 -20.64
C SER A 18 -15.91 7.19 -19.47
N ILE A 19 -16.81 6.23 -19.69
CA ILE A 19 -17.67 5.67 -18.63
C ILE A 19 -16.83 4.96 -17.59
N TRP A 20 -15.93 4.08 -18.02
CA TRP A 20 -15.08 3.34 -17.09
C TRP A 20 -14.13 4.25 -16.34
N LYS A 21 -13.61 5.30 -16.97
CA LYS A 21 -12.86 6.34 -16.27
C LYS A 21 -13.69 6.97 -15.17
N HIS A 22 -14.89 7.46 -15.49
CA HIS A 22 -15.76 8.10 -14.51
C HIS A 22 -16.13 7.17 -13.35
N VAL A 23 -16.54 5.93 -13.67
CA VAL A 23 -16.93 4.92 -12.68
C VAL A 23 -15.72 4.51 -11.83
N CYS A 24 -14.54 4.35 -12.42
CA CYS A 24 -13.32 4.01 -11.70
C CYS A 24 -12.90 5.10 -10.71
N LEU A 25 -12.85 6.35 -11.14
CA LEU A 25 -12.50 7.47 -10.27
C LEU A 25 -13.51 7.67 -9.14
N ARG A 26 -14.81 7.53 -9.44
CA ARG A 26 -15.89 7.60 -8.45
C ARG A 26 -15.77 6.50 -7.40
N ASP A 27 -15.64 5.25 -7.83
CA ASP A 27 -15.65 4.09 -6.92
C ASP A 27 -14.36 4.01 -6.10
N LEU A 28 -13.23 4.47 -6.65
CA LEU A 28 -11.95 4.61 -5.94
C LEU A 28 -11.84 5.90 -5.12
N GLN A 29 -12.77 6.85 -5.30
CA GLN A 29 -12.77 8.17 -4.64
C GLN A 29 -11.47 8.96 -4.82
N VAL A 30 -10.90 8.91 -6.03
CA VAL A 30 -9.66 9.61 -6.40
C VAL A 30 -9.91 10.60 -7.55
N PRO A 31 -9.18 11.72 -7.63
CA PRO A 31 -9.30 12.68 -8.70
C PRO A 31 -8.76 12.11 -10.00
N GLU A 32 -9.06 12.81 -11.09
CA GLU A 32 -8.54 12.47 -12.39
C GLU A 32 -7.00 12.57 -12.42
N PRO A 33 -6.29 11.46 -12.72
CA PRO A 33 -4.84 11.49 -12.86
C PRO A 33 -4.45 12.21 -14.16
N ARG A 34 -3.27 12.84 -14.16
CA ARG A 34 -2.73 13.54 -15.34
C ARG A 34 -2.50 12.59 -16.52
N HIS A 35 -2.07 11.36 -16.23
CA HIS A 35 -1.81 10.34 -17.22
C HIS A 35 -2.26 8.97 -16.69
N VAL A 36 -3.00 8.26 -17.52
CA VAL A 36 -3.24 6.82 -17.41
C VAL A 36 -3.03 6.25 -18.79
N ALA A 37 -2.05 5.36 -18.93
CA ALA A 37 -1.62 4.83 -20.22
C ALA A 37 -2.53 3.69 -20.70
N LEU A 38 -3.30 3.08 -19.78
CA LEU A 38 -4.03 1.84 -20.04
C LEU A 38 -5.56 2.01 -20.14
N ASN A 39 -6.20 0.96 -20.65
CA ASN A 39 -7.65 0.91 -20.85
C ASN A 39 -8.40 0.93 -19.51
N TRP A 40 -9.16 2.01 -19.26
CA TRP A 40 -9.93 2.23 -18.04
C TRP A 40 -10.88 1.09 -17.65
N ARG A 41 -11.46 0.39 -18.63
CA ARG A 41 -12.31 -0.77 -18.35
C ARG A 41 -11.49 -1.90 -17.72
N LYS A 42 -10.32 -2.18 -18.29
CA LYS A 42 -9.42 -3.22 -17.76
C LYS A 42 -8.94 -2.83 -16.36
N LEU A 43 -8.57 -1.56 -16.15
CA LEU A 43 -8.16 -1.04 -14.85
C LEU A 43 -9.27 -1.19 -13.80
N TYR A 44 -10.50 -0.79 -14.15
CA TYR A 44 -11.65 -0.95 -13.29
C TYR A 44 -11.86 -2.41 -12.92
N VAL A 45 -11.93 -3.30 -13.90
CA VAL A 45 -12.11 -4.73 -13.64
C VAL A 45 -11.01 -5.24 -12.71
N SER A 46 -9.74 -4.96 -12.98
CA SER A 46 -8.64 -5.45 -12.13
C SER A 46 -8.65 -4.89 -10.71
N ALA A 47 -9.12 -3.64 -10.54
CA ALA A 47 -9.20 -3.01 -9.23
C ALA A 47 -10.26 -3.64 -8.30
N PHE A 48 -11.26 -4.33 -8.87
CA PHE A 48 -12.45 -4.82 -8.16
C PHE A 48 -12.72 -6.33 -8.31
N ASP A 49 -12.09 -7.03 -9.25
CA ASP A 49 -12.32 -8.47 -9.50
C ASP A 49 -11.51 -9.41 -8.60
N GLY A 50 -10.69 -8.87 -7.71
CA GLY A 50 -9.79 -9.64 -6.83
C GLY A 50 -8.40 -9.89 -7.41
N SER A 51 -8.11 -9.53 -8.66
CA SER A 51 -6.76 -9.61 -9.25
C SER A 51 -5.77 -8.63 -8.63
N HIS A 52 -6.29 -7.57 -8.03
CA HIS A 52 -5.55 -6.71 -7.11
C HIS A 52 -5.14 -7.43 -5.82
N SER A 53 -5.84 -8.47 -5.39
CA SER A 53 -5.61 -9.06 -4.07
C SER A 53 -4.32 -9.87 -4.13
N TYR A 54 -3.46 -9.62 -3.14
CA TYR A 54 -2.11 -10.14 -3.01
C TYR A 54 -2.06 -11.66 -2.70
N MET A 55 -2.99 -12.48 -3.17
CA MET A 55 -2.83 -13.94 -2.99
C MET A 55 -1.72 -14.56 -3.86
N PHE A 56 -0.86 -13.71 -4.44
CA PHE A 56 -0.10 -13.99 -5.64
C PHE A 56 0.90 -15.13 -5.51
N ARG A 57 1.35 -15.51 -4.30
CA ARG A 57 2.27 -16.66 -4.11
C ARG A 57 2.18 -17.40 -2.79
N GLN A 58 1.50 -16.86 -1.78
CA GLN A 58 1.48 -17.43 -0.42
C GLN A 58 0.07 -17.46 0.15
N GLN A 59 -0.88 -17.95 -0.65
CA GLN A 59 -2.26 -18.20 -0.20
C GLN A 59 -2.29 -19.01 1.10
N GLU A 60 -1.34 -19.93 1.27
CA GLU A 60 -1.18 -20.76 2.47
C GLU A 60 -0.78 -19.97 3.72
N LYS A 61 -0.12 -18.81 3.55
CA LYS A 61 0.31 -17.93 4.65
C LYS A 61 -0.70 -16.81 4.90
N HIS A 62 -1.63 -16.56 4.00
CA HIS A 62 -2.64 -15.51 4.18
C HIS A 62 -3.64 -15.89 5.29
N ILE A 63 -3.86 -14.99 6.24
CA ILE A 63 -4.84 -15.16 7.32
C ILE A 63 -6.09 -14.36 7.01
N ASP A 64 -5.92 -13.05 6.80
CA ASP A 64 -7.02 -12.12 6.56
C ASP A 64 -6.52 -10.87 5.82
N TRP A 65 -7.44 -10.12 5.23
CA TRP A 65 -7.12 -8.87 4.54
C TRP A 65 -8.24 -7.86 4.62
N MET A 66 -7.88 -6.59 4.41
CA MET A 66 -8.82 -5.49 4.30
C MET A 66 -8.38 -4.57 3.15
N ARG A 67 -9.29 -4.31 2.21
CA ARG A 67 -9.12 -3.18 1.27
C ARG A 67 -9.20 -1.89 2.07
N ILE A 68 -8.15 -1.08 2.03
CA ILE A 68 -8.15 0.24 2.66
C ILE A 68 -8.79 1.27 1.72
N GLY A 69 -8.40 1.26 0.45
CA GLY A 69 -8.93 2.18 -0.57
C GLY A 69 -7.91 2.51 -1.64
N ALA A 70 -8.03 3.69 -2.24
CA ALA A 70 -7.04 4.22 -3.17
C ALA A 70 -6.62 5.66 -2.79
N PHE A 71 -5.40 6.01 -3.18
CA PHE A 71 -4.81 7.33 -3.01
C PHE A 71 -3.97 7.68 -4.25
N SER A 72 -3.55 8.94 -4.36
CA SER A 72 -2.79 9.46 -5.50
C SER A 72 -1.37 9.81 -5.11
N VAL A 73 -0.42 9.54 -6.01
CA VAL A 73 0.98 9.99 -5.93
C VAL A 73 1.27 10.90 -7.11
N GLU A 74 1.69 12.14 -6.86
CA GLU A 74 1.94 13.18 -7.86
C GLU A 74 3.43 13.55 -8.00
N SER A 75 4.22 13.42 -6.94
CA SER A 75 5.61 13.94 -6.91
C SER A 75 6.68 12.99 -7.45
N SER A 76 6.32 11.73 -7.71
CA SER A 76 7.26 10.63 -7.94
C SER A 76 8.17 10.31 -6.75
N GLU A 77 7.87 10.86 -5.58
CA GLU A 77 8.55 10.58 -4.31
C GLU A 77 7.51 10.16 -3.26
N ALA A 78 7.83 9.11 -2.51
CA ALA A 78 6.99 8.66 -1.40
C ALA A 78 7.75 8.68 -0.08
N PHE A 79 7.15 9.25 0.95
CA PHE A 79 7.66 9.14 2.32
C PHE A 79 7.06 7.91 2.98
N LEU A 80 7.93 7.00 3.43
CA LEU A 80 7.58 5.75 4.09
C LEU A 80 7.98 5.83 5.56
N THR A 81 7.10 5.40 6.47
CA THR A 81 7.40 5.46 7.92
C THR A 81 6.65 4.38 8.69
N GLU A 82 7.29 3.83 9.71
CA GLU A 82 6.63 2.99 10.74
C GLU A 82 6.08 3.85 11.90
N LYS A 83 6.37 5.15 11.92
CA LYS A 83 5.96 6.08 12.99
C LYS A 83 4.87 7.00 12.47
N LEU A 84 3.70 6.94 13.10
CA LEU A 84 2.55 7.78 12.78
C LEU A 84 2.62 9.13 13.52
N ILE A 85 3.78 9.78 13.42
CA ILE A 85 4.07 11.08 14.02
C ILE A 85 4.52 12.00 12.89
N LYS A 86 3.99 13.22 12.84
CA LYS A 86 4.38 14.19 11.81
C LYS A 86 5.89 14.48 11.93
N PRO A 87 6.68 14.26 10.87
CA PRO A 87 8.12 14.44 10.94
C PRO A 87 8.46 15.93 11.11
N SER A 88 9.30 16.25 12.10
CA SER A 88 9.86 17.59 12.29
C SER A 88 10.97 17.89 11.28
N ARG A 89 11.70 16.85 10.86
CA ARG A 89 12.69 16.85 9.78
C ARG A 89 12.51 15.59 8.95
N LEU A 90 12.88 15.68 7.68
CA LEU A 90 12.91 14.53 6.80
C LEU A 90 14.09 13.62 7.18
N PRO A 91 14.01 12.31 6.91
CA PRO A 91 15.13 11.42 7.13
C PRO A 91 16.31 11.86 6.26
N GLU A 92 17.49 11.92 6.89
CA GLU A 92 18.76 12.26 6.24
C GLU A 92 19.66 11.03 6.31
N GLY A 93 20.31 10.68 5.20
CA GLY A 93 21.25 9.56 5.14
C GLY A 93 21.71 9.29 3.72
N ASP A 94 22.93 8.76 3.57
CA ASP A 94 23.51 8.49 2.25
C ASP A 94 22.75 7.42 1.45
N THR A 95 22.03 6.54 2.16
CA THR A 95 21.27 5.43 1.56
C THR A 95 19.93 5.26 2.28
N ILE A 96 18.94 4.69 1.57
CA ILE A 96 17.63 4.34 2.14
C ILE A 96 17.79 3.42 3.37
N GLN A 97 18.69 2.46 3.28
CA GLN A 97 18.98 1.56 4.39
C GLN A 97 19.43 2.31 5.65
N LYS A 98 20.38 3.26 5.54
CA LYS A 98 20.83 4.07 6.69
C LYS A 98 19.70 4.95 7.26
N MET A 99 18.84 5.49 6.40
CA MET A 99 17.65 6.27 6.84
C MET A 99 16.69 5.40 7.66
N LEU A 100 16.40 4.18 7.17
CA LEU A 100 15.53 3.23 7.85
C LEU A 100 16.14 2.74 9.17
N GLU A 101 17.40 2.33 9.17
CA GLU A 101 18.12 1.86 10.38
C GLU A 101 18.19 2.92 11.48
N SER A 102 18.26 4.21 11.12
CA SER A 102 18.37 5.30 12.08
C SER A 102 17.04 5.74 12.68
N CYS A 103 15.95 5.73 11.91
CA CYS A 103 14.71 6.36 12.34
C CYS A 103 13.41 5.65 11.94
N GLY A 104 13.47 4.53 11.22
CA GLY A 104 12.28 3.81 10.74
C GLY A 104 11.48 4.59 9.69
N SER A 105 12.15 5.46 8.93
CA SER A 105 11.51 6.20 7.83
C SER A 105 12.49 6.49 6.71
N CYS A 106 11.98 6.62 5.48
CA CYS A 106 12.77 6.98 4.30
C CYS A 106 11.94 7.73 3.27
N VAL A 107 12.63 8.38 2.33
CA VAL A 107 12.03 8.88 1.08
C VAL A 107 12.45 7.93 -0.03
N LEU A 108 11.46 7.39 -0.74
CA LEU A 108 11.65 6.54 -1.90
C LEU A 108 11.45 7.36 -3.17
N ASP A 109 12.40 7.26 -4.10
CA ASP A 109 12.41 7.95 -5.38
C ASP A 109 11.83 7.10 -6.52
N LYS A 110 11.61 7.74 -7.67
CA LYS A 110 11.10 7.11 -8.91
C LYS A 110 9.80 6.34 -8.68
N VAL A 111 8.95 6.81 -7.79
CA VAL A 111 7.64 6.21 -7.54
C VAL A 111 6.72 6.56 -8.72
N LYS A 112 6.04 5.55 -9.28
CA LYS A 112 5.13 5.78 -10.39
C LYS A 112 4.00 6.72 -9.96
N THR A 113 3.84 7.84 -10.67
CA THR A 113 2.75 8.77 -10.39
C THR A 113 1.42 8.21 -10.86
N GLY A 114 0.33 8.50 -10.16
CA GLY A 114 -1.01 8.06 -10.52
C GLY A 114 -1.78 7.49 -9.34
N ILE A 115 -2.70 6.58 -9.64
CA ILE A 115 -3.61 5.98 -8.66
C ILE A 115 -2.95 4.74 -8.05
N TRP A 116 -2.90 4.68 -6.73
CA TRP A 116 -2.41 3.57 -5.95
C TRP A 116 -3.54 2.96 -5.13
N ILE A 117 -3.61 1.63 -5.12
CA ILE A 117 -4.54 0.85 -4.32
C ILE A 117 -3.80 0.32 -3.09
N ALA A 118 -4.39 0.49 -1.91
CA ALA A 118 -3.81 0.07 -0.66
C ALA A 118 -4.65 -1.00 0.03
N ASP A 119 -3.96 -2.04 0.53
CA ASP A 119 -4.54 -3.14 1.28
C ASP A 119 -3.73 -3.39 2.56
N LEU A 120 -4.42 -3.79 3.61
CA LEU A 120 -3.82 -4.38 4.80
C LEU A 120 -3.94 -5.89 4.71
N GLN A 121 -2.83 -6.59 4.94
CA GLN A 121 -2.76 -8.05 4.94
C GLN A 121 -2.28 -8.53 6.31
N LEU A 122 -2.94 -9.56 6.84
CA LEU A 122 -2.45 -10.36 7.96
C LEU A 122 -1.96 -11.69 7.40
N VAL A 123 -0.71 -12.02 7.67
CA VAL A 123 -0.08 -13.25 7.18
C VAL A 123 0.63 -13.98 8.31
N ARG A 124 0.73 -15.31 8.18
CA ARG A 124 1.51 -16.17 9.07
C ARG A 124 2.99 -15.78 8.99
N CYS A 125 3.68 -15.87 10.11
CA CYS A 125 5.11 -15.57 10.20
C CYS A 125 5.89 -16.40 9.15
N PRO A 126 6.67 -15.73 8.27
CA PRO A 126 7.35 -16.40 7.17
C PRO A 126 8.56 -17.23 7.62
N VAL A 127 9.06 -17.02 8.83
CA VAL A 127 10.29 -17.65 9.36
C VAL A 127 10.04 -19.06 9.88
N CYS A 128 8.91 -19.28 10.56
CA CYS A 128 8.70 -20.52 11.31
C CYS A 128 8.01 -21.61 10.47
N GLU A 129 7.14 -21.30 9.50
CA GLU A 129 6.27 -22.27 8.75
C GLU A 129 5.51 -23.30 9.62
N LEU A 130 5.63 -23.20 10.95
CA LEU A 130 5.00 -24.06 11.93
C LEU A 130 3.59 -23.57 12.17
N ASN A 131 2.62 -24.47 12.04
CA ASN A 131 1.21 -24.21 12.38
C ASN A 131 0.99 -23.79 13.84
N THR A 132 2.00 -23.98 14.70
CA THR A 132 2.02 -23.64 16.13
C THR A 132 2.68 -22.30 16.43
N CYS A 133 3.14 -21.58 15.41
CA CYS A 133 3.73 -20.26 15.55
C CYS A 133 2.61 -19.22 15.59
N ASP A 134 2.35 -18.65 16.77
CA ASP A 134 1.35 -17.58 16.96
C ASP A 134 1.74 -16.25 16.27
N GLY A 135 2.93 -16.20 15.67
CA GLY A 135 3.45 -15.02 14.98
C GLY A 135 2.58 -14.64 13.78
N THR A 136 1.79 -13.58 13.95
CA THR A 136 1.08 -12.89 12.87
C THR A 136 1.92 -11.68 12.43
N MET A 137 2.11 -11.53 11.12
CA MET A 137 2.76 -10.38 10.51
C MET A 137 1.70 -9.48 9.86
N GLN A 138 1.74 -8.19 10.17
CA GLN A 138 0.94 -7.18 9.47
C GLN A 138 1.72 -6.68 8.25
N THR A 139 1.03 -6.46 7.14
CA THR A 139 1.61 -5.85 5.94
C THR A 139 0.69 -4.77 5.39
N LEU A 140 1.25 -3.57 5.16
CA LEU A 140 0.65 -2.54 4.32
C LEU A 140 1.21 -2.69 2.90
N ASP A 141 0.34 -3.06 1.96
CA ASP A 141 0.66 -3.11 0.54
C ASP A 141 0.01 -1.93 -0.18
N ALA A 142 0.80 -1.19 -0.95
CA ALA A 142 0.30 -0.17 -1.88
C ALA A 142 0.82 -0.48 -3.29
N ARG A 143 -0.08 -0.52 -4.28
CA ARG A 143 0.23 -0.92 -5.65
C ARG A 143 -0.36 0.05 -6.66
N HIS A 144 0.43 0.44 -7.65
CA HIS A 144 -0.06 1.27 -8.74
C HIS A 144 -1.14 0.52 -9.54
N ILE A 145 -2.24 1.19 -9.90
CA ILE A 145 -3.41 0.52 -10.53
C ILE A 145 -3.06 -0.19 -11.85
N GLU A 146 -2.09 0.31 -12.59
CA GLU A 146 -1.65 -0.29 -13.85
C GLU A 146 -0.84 -1.59 -13.66
N LEU A 147 -0.31 -1.83 -12.45
CA LEU A 147 0.46 -3.03 -12.13
C LEU A 147 -0.33 -4.31 -12.43
N PHE A 148 -1.63 -4.31 -12.11
CA PHE A 148 -2.49 -5.49 -12.27
C PHE A 148 -2.70 -5.91 -13.73
N LEU A 149 -2.37 -5.03 -14.68
CA LEU A 149 -2.46 -5.31 -16.11
C LEU A 149 -1.12 -5.80 -16.69
N SER A 150 -0.01 -5.68 -15.96
CA SER A 150 1.31 -6.16 -16.38
C SER A 150 1.36 -7.69 -16.43
N GLU A 151 1.84 -8.25 -17.52
CA GLU A 151 2.03 -9.70 -17.66
C GLU A 151 3.04 -10.23 -16.65
N GLY A 152 4.10 -9.46 -16.35
CA GLY A 152 5.10 -9.86 -15.36
C GLY A 152 4.53 -9.96 -13.94
N TYR A 153 3.61 -9.05 -13.61
CA TYR A 153 2.85 -9.13 -12.37
C TYR A 153 1.77 -10.21 -12.38
N LYS A 154 1.23 -10.63 -13.53
CA LYS A 154 0.24 -11.73 -13.58
C LYS A 154 0.88 -13.12 -13.56
N ASN A 155 2.05 -13.27 -14.18
CA ASN A 155 2.69 -14.56 -14.39
C ASN A 155 3.66 -14.97 -13.29
N GLY A 156 3.98 -14.06 -12.38
CA GLY A 156 4.84 -14.31 -11.23
C GLY A 156 6.13 -13.53 -11.31
N SER A 157 6.65 -13.24 -12.48
CA SER A 157 8.06 -12.91 -12.68
C SER A 157 8.58 -11.65 -11.98
N TRP A 158 7.70 -10.77 -11.50
CA TRP A 158 8.10 -9.58 -10.75
C TRP A 158 8.21 -9.87 -9.26
N GLU A 159 9.37 -9.55 -8.68
CA GLU A 159 9.69 -9.78 -7.28
C GLU A 159 9.77 -8.47 -6.50
N TYR A 160 9.53 -8.56 -5.19
CA TYR A 160 9.87 -7.49 -4.26
C TYR A 160 11.36 -7.51 -3.93
N GLU A 161 11.98 -6.33 -3.96
CA GLU A 161 13.31 -6.09 -3.40
C GLU A 161 13.20 -5.51 -1.98
N LEU A 162 14.04 -6.00 -1.05
CA LEU A 162 14.19 -5.40 0.26
C LEU A 162 15.00 -4.11 0.12
N ILE A 163 14.40 -2.97 0.45
CA ILE A 163 15.07 -1.65 0.39
C ILE A 163 15.65 -1.23 1.75
N GLY A 164 15.21 -1.87 2.83
CA GLY A 164 15.83 -1.79 4.15
C GLY A 164 14.92 -2.28 5.27
N CYS A 165 15.44 -2.25 6.48
CA CYS A 165 14.75 -2.70 7.69
C CYS A 165 15.08 -1.82 8.89
N HIS A 166 14.26 -1.92 9.92
CA HIS A 166 14.47 -1.27 11.20
C HIS A 166 13.99 -2.19 12.31
N ASP A 167 14.84 -2.41 13.30
CA ASP A 167 14.55 -3.26 14.46
C ASP A 167 14.23 -2.40 15.68
N VAL A 168 13.00 -2.52 16.16
CA VAL A 168 12.54 -1.94 17.42
C VAL A 168 12.78 -2.97 18.52
N ASN A 169 13.97 -2.95 19.12
CA ASN A 169 14.40 -3.92 20.14
C ASN A 169 13.84 -3.64 21.55
N LYS A 170 12.58 -3.21 21.61
CA LYS A 170 11.84 -2.92 22.85
C LYS A 170 10.35 -3.02 22.58
N HIS A 171 9.57 -3.11 23.65
CA HIS A 171 8.11 -3.10 23.56
C HIS A 171 7.60 -1.99 22.63
N ALA A 172 6.82 -2.40 21.63
CA ALA A 172 6.07 -1.52 20.75
C ALA A 172 4.59 -1.53 21.12
N ASP A 173 3.99 -0.34 21.26
CA ASP A 173 2.56 -0.18 21.55
C ASP A 173 1.68 -0.63 20.36
N GLY A 174 2.21 -0.57 19.14
CA GLY A 174 1.48 -0.88 17.92
C GLY A 174 2.39 -1.19 16.73
N ALA A 175 1.88 -2.02 15.81
CA ALA A 175 2.44 -2.25 14.49
C ALA A 175 1.86 -1.21 13.51
N CYS A 176 2.71 -0.29 13.07
CA CYS A 176 2.31 0.88 12.30
C CYS A 176 3.06 0.97 10.98
N GLY A 177 2.38 1.45 9.94
CA GLY A 177 3.00 1.73 8.64
C GLY A 177 2.21 2.80 7.91
N ALA A 178 2.91 3.72 7.25
CA ALA A 178 2.29 4.76 6.45
C ALA A 178 3.11 5.10 5.20
N ILE A 179 2.40 5.51 4.16
CA ILE A 179 2.92 5.92 2.86
C ILE A 179 2.27 7.26 2.54
N PHE A 180 3.08 8.25 2.21
CA PHE A 180 2.64 9.59 1.82
C PHE A 180 3.23 9.96 0.47
N ASP A 181 2.47 10.66 -0.36
CA ASP A 181 3.08 11.49 -1.40
C ASP A 181 3.90 12.59 -0.73
N MET A 182 5.20 12.63 -1.06
CA MET A 182 6.15 13.56 -0.46
C MET A 182 5.73 15.02 -0.58
N LYS A 183 5.13 15.40 -1.71
CA LYS A 183 4.67 16.78 -1.96
C LYS A 183 3.56 17.21 -1.00
N HIS A 184 2.71 16.28 -0.57
CA HIS A 184 1.52 16.56 0.24
C HIS A 184 1.72 16.22 1.73
N LEU A 185 2.90 15.74 2.14
CA LEU A 185 3.22 15.33 3.53
C LEU A 185 2.95 16.42 4.59
N LYS A 186 3.14 17.69 4.23
CA LYS A 186 2.99 18.82 5.16
C LYS A 186 1.60 19.46 5.13
N GLU A 187 0.76 19.10 4.16
CA GLU A 187 -0.55 19.68 3.93
C GLU A 187 -1.59 19.22 4.97
N SER A 188 -2.69 19.97 5.07
CA SER A 188 -3.83 19.59 5.91
C SER A 188 -4.54 18.35 5.41
N SER A 189 -4.53 18.10 4.10
CA SER A 189 -5.12 16.94 3.42
C SER A 189 -4.63 15.60 3.97
N THR A 190 -3.36 15.53 4.40
CA THR A 190 -2.73 14.32 4.97
C THR A 190 -2.69 14.31 6.50
N SER A 191 -3.12 15.39 7.16
CA SER A 191 -3.05 15.53 8.62
C SER A 191 -3.91 14.54 9.40
N ALA A 192 -4.98 14.03 8.77
CA ALA A 192 -5.86 13.02 9.36
C ALA A 192 -5.10 11.74 9.73
N VAL A 193 -4.05 11.40 8.98
CA VAL A 193 -3.18 10.24 9.27
C VAL A 193 -2.50 10.38 10.63
N PHE A 194 -2.04 11.59 10.97
CA PHE A 194 -1.35 11.87 12.23
C PHE A 194 -2.31 12.08 13.42
N ASN A 195 -3.61 12.25 13.18
CA ASN A 195 -4.60 12.38 14.24
C ASN A 195 -5.04 11.00 14.76
N LEU A 196 -4.13 10.29 15.45
CA LEU A 196 -4.36 8.90 15.86
C LEU A 196 -5.69 8.70 16.57
N LYS A 197 -6.05 9.62 17.48
CA LYS A 197 -7.29 9.55 18.27
C LYS A 197 -8.57 9.46 17.42
N SER A 198 -8.56 9.89 16.15
CA SER A 198 -9.74 9.86 15.30
C SER A 198 -9.96 8.51 14.60
N TRP A 199 -8.97 7.62 14.55
CA TRP A 199 -9.07 6.41 13.72
C TRP A 199 -8.38 5.16 14.29
N VAL A 200 -7.35 5.28 15.14
CA VAL A 200 -6.73 4.10 15.76
C VAL A 200 -7.64 3.49 16.83
N GLY A 201 -7.49 2.19 17.05
CA GLY A 201 -8.22 1.47 18.09
C GLY A 201 -7.84 1.99 19.48
N LYS A 202 -8.73 1.81 20.45
CA LYS A 202 -8.39 2.00 21.87
C LYS A 202 -7.24 1.05 22.25
N PRO A 203 -6.44 1.31 23.30
CA PRO A 203 -5.28 0.46 23.64
C PRO A 203 -5.57 -1.04 23.81
N THR A 204 -6.81 -1.42 24.14
CA THR A 204 -7.26 -2.82 24.28
C THR A 204 -7.95 -3.38 23.03
N ASP A 205 -8.07 -2.59 21.96
CA ASP A 205 -8.59 -3.01 20.66
C ASP A 205 -7.42 -3.43 19.77
N TRP A 206 -7.28 -4.74 19.59
CA TRP A 206 -6.23 -5.36 18.78
C TRP A 206 -6.65 -5.57 17.31
N GLN A 207 -7.82 -5.06 16.91
CA GLN A 207 -8.24 -5.13 15.51
C GLN A 207 -7.44 -4.12 14.68
N PRO A 208 -6.92 -4.53 13.50
CA PRO A 208 -6.26 -3.62 12.59
C PRO A 208 -7.17 -2.46 12.19
N LYS A 209 -6.62 -1.24 12.25
CA LYS A 209 -7.27 -0.04 11.73
C LYS A 209 -6.46 0.51 10.57
N ALA A 210 -7.15 1.19 9.68
CA ALA A 210 -6.51 1.91 8.59
C ALA A 210 -7.19 3.25 8.38
N VAL A 211 -6.45 4.19 7.80
CA VAL A 211 -6.96 5.48 7.34
C VAL A 211 -6.36 5.75 5.97
N ILE A 212 -7.17 6.37 5.11
CA ILE A 212 -6.74 6.82 3.81
C ILE A 212 -7.19 8.25 3.58
N THR A 213 -6.32 9.00 2.93
CA THR A 213 -6.57 10.35 2.45
C THR A 213 -6.24 10.38 0.96
N LEU A 214 -6.47 11.52 0.33
CA LEU A 214 -6.17 11.67 -1.09
C LEU A 214 -4.71 11.34 -1.45
N HIS A 215 -3.75 11.64 -0.56
CA HIS A 215 -2.31 11.55 -0.86
C HIS A 215 -1.53 10.75 0.19
N ALA A 216 -2.21 9.98 1.03
CA ALA A 216 -1.57 9.16 2.04
C ALA A 216 -2.45 8.02 2.53
N VAL A 217 -1.81 6.94 2.96
CA VAL A 217 -2.46 5.78 3.60
C VAL A 217 -1.66 5.35 4.82
N ALA A 218 -2.36 4.88 5.85
CA ALA A 218 -1.72 4.34 7.04
C ALA A 218 -2.52 3.20 7.67
N VAL A 219 -1.80 2.37 8.42
CA VAL A 219 -2.34 1.25 9.21
C VAL A 219 -1.78 1.26 10.62
N ASN A 220 -2.57 0.75 11.56
CA ASN A 220 -2.18 0.56 12.95
C ASN A 220 -2.91 -0.66 13.53
N THR A 221 -2.15 -1.57 14.13
CA THR A 221 -2.68 -2.60 15.03
C THR A 221 -2.04 -2.42 16.41
N ASN A 222 -2.84 -2.22 17.45
CA ASN A 222 -2.32 -2.16 18.81
C ASN A 222 -1.85 -3.55 19.24
N LEU A 223 -0.70 -3.60 19.90
CA LEU A 223 -0.05 -4.86 20.26
C LEU A 223 -0.17 -5.14 21.75
N GLN A 224 -0.19 -6.43 22.09
CA GLN A 224 0.03 -6.87 23.46
C GLN A 224 1.52 -6.69 23.82
N LYS A 225 1.87 -6.99 25.08
CA LYS A 225 3.27 -6.98 25.53
C LYS A 225 4.12 -7.86 24.59
N ASN A 226 5.21 -7.30 24.10
CA ASN A 226 6.10 -7.90 23.10
C ASN A 226 7.55 -7.51 23.37
N GLU A 227 8.48 -8.23 22.75
CA GLU A 227 9.92 -7.99 22.85
C GLU A 227 10.41 -6.96 21.82
N GLY A 228 9.64 -6.76 20.76
CA GLY A 228 9.95 -5.78 19.74
C GLY A 228 9.24 -6.01 18.42
N LEU A 229 9.62 -5.22 17.44
CA LEU A 229 9.17 -5.34 16.05
C LEU A 229 10.37 -5.28 15.11
N GLN A 230 10.39 -6.16 14.12
CA GLN A 230 11.17 -5.97 12.91
C GLN A 230 10.26 -5.42 11.82
N VAL A 231 10.62 -4.24 11.32
CA VAL A 231 9.93 -3.62 10.19
C VAL A 231 10.79 -3.74 8.95
N LYS A 232 10.20 -4.22 7.85
CA LYS A 232 10.87 -4.33 6.55
C LYS A 232 10.12 -3.54 5.50
N TYR A 233 10.88 -2.86 4.67
CA TYR A 233 10.39 -2.06 3.56
C TYR A 233 10.80 -2.74 2.28
N HIS A 234 9.84 -3.00 1.40
CA HIS A 234 10.09 -3.57 0.09
C HIS A 234 9.50 -2.70 -1.01
N ALA A 235 10.14 -2.74 -2.17
CA ALA A 235 9.65 -2.12 -3.39
C ALA A 235 9.58 -3.16 -4.51
N MET A 236 8.73 -2.93 -5.50
CA MET A 236 8.73 -3.65 -6.77
C MET A 236 8.88 -2.61 -7.88
N ARG A 237 9.77 -2.86 -8.84
CA ARG A 237 10.06 -1.96 -9.95
C ARG A 237 9.67 -2.57 -11.29
N ASP A 238 9.23 -1.71 -12.21
CA ASP A 238 9.01 -2.10 -13.61
C ASP A 238 10.36 -2.27 -14.35
N GLY A 239 11.06 -3.36 -14.03
CA GLY A 239 12.42 -3.65 -14.48
C GLY A 239 13.52 -3.03 -13.58
N PRO A 240 14.80 -3.37 -13.83
CA PRO A 240 15.91 -3.09 -12.90
C PRO A 240 16.18 -1.60 -12.59
N GLN A 241 15.72 -0.69 -13.45
CA GLN A 241 15.88 0.76 -13.31
C GLN A 241 14.57 1.52 -13.50
N GLY A 242 13.44 0.79 -13.50
CA GLY A 242 12.13 1.35 -13.73
C GLY A 242 11.55 2.08 -12.53
N GLU A 243 10.33 2.57 -12.73
CA GLU A 243 9.55 3.19 -11.67
C GLU A 243 9.15 2.15 -10.62
N VAL A 244 9.05 2.57 -9.36
CA VAL A 244 8.45 1.78 -8.29
C VAL A 244 6.94 1.71 -8.55
N VAL A 245 6.42 0.50 -8.65
CA VAL A 245 5.02 0.18 -8.96
C VAL A 245 4.31 -0.56 -7.82
N SER A 246 5.07 -1.04 -6.83
CA SER A 246 4.53 -1.56 -5.58
C SER A 246 5.43 -1.20 -4.40
N ILE A 247 4.83 -0.92 -3.25
CA ILE A 247 5.49 -0.65 -1.99
C ILE A 247 4.85 -1.53 -0.91
N ARG A 248 5.70 -2.13 -0.07
CA ARG A 248 5.29 -2.99 1.03
C ARG A 248 6.00 -2.57 2.31
N ILE A 249 5.24 -2.41 3.39
CA ILE A 249 5.76 -2.25 4.74
C ILE A 249 5.24 -3.41 5.59
N SER A 250 6.12 -4.30 6.02
CA SER A 250 5.76 -5.45 6.85
C SER A 250 6.29 -5.30 8.27
N GLN A 251 5.45 -5.55 9.26
CA GLN A 251 5.82 -5.53 10.69
C GLN A 251 5.66 -6.92 11.29
N GLN A 252 6.77 -7.45 11.81
CA GLN A 252 6.84 -8.77 12.45
C GLN A 252 7.23 -8.61 13.92
N LEU A 253 6.55 -9.31 14.82
CA LEU A 253 6.97 -9.41 16.23
C LEU A 253 8.32 -10.13 16.35
N LEU A 254 9.22 -9.56 17.16
CA LEU A 254 10.48 -10.19 17.59
C LEU A 254 10.24 -11.17 18.74
#